data_AF-A0A2X2CBS5-F1
#
_entry.id   AF-A0A2X2CBS5-F1
#
_cell.length_a   1.000
_cell.length_b   1.000
_cell.length_c   1.000
_cell.angle_alpha   90.00
_cell.angle_beta   90.00
_cell.angle_gamma   90.00
#
_symmetry.space_group_name_H-M   'P 1'
#
loop_
_entity.id
_entity.type
_entity.pdbx_description
1 polymer ?
#
loop_
_entity_poly.entity_id
_entity_poly.type
_entity_poly.pdbx_seq_one_letter_code
_entity_poly.pdbx_strand_id
1 'polypeptide(L)'
;MNNTIHTATEFIEQLLRHSLAQRVSDLHLEPQQNSLRIRARIDNHLVLFSPPDNQLANEILTRLKILANINIAEKTPTTRWSI
;
A
#
# COMPACT_ATOMS: atom_id res chain seq x y z
N MET A 1 -15.16 -5.82 -17.67
CA MET A 1 -15.26 -6.68 -16.48
C MET A 1 -14.63 -5.91 -15.34
N ASN A 2 -15.46 -5.23 -14.56
CA ASN A 2 -14.99 -4.36 -13.49
C ASN A 2 -14.69 -5.26 -12.31
N ASN A 3 -13.43 -5.65 -12.15
CA ASN A 3 -13.01 -6.47 -11.03
C ASN A 3 -12.99 -5.55 -9.80
N THR A 4 -14.13 -5.42 -9.13
CA THR A 4 -14.21 -4.77 -7.83
C THR A 4 -13.26 -5.51 -6.90
N ILE A 5 -12.29 -4.79 -6.34
CA ILE A 5 -11.40 -5.34 -5.32
C ILE A 5 -12.27 -5.60 -4.09
N HIS A 6 -12.42 -6.86 -3.71
CA HIS A 6 -13.23 -7.22 -2.56
C HIS A 6 -12.37 -7.43 -1.31
N THR A 7 -11.07 -7.71 -1.47
CA THR A 7 -10.19 -8.06 -0.36
C THR A 7 -8.87 -7.29 -0.35
N ALA A 8 -8.28 -7.17 0.84
CA ALA A 8 -6.97 -6.55 1.02
C ALA A 8 -5.85 -7.29 0.25
N THR A 9 -5.92 -8.62 0.16
CA THR A 9 -4.93 -9.42 -0.57
C THR A 9 -4.96 -9.12 -2.07
N GLU A 10 -6.14 -9.10 -2.68
CA GLU A 10 -6.28 -8.76 -4.11
C GLU A 10 -5.79 -7.34 -4.40
N PHE A 11 -6.07 -6.41 -3.49
CA PHE A 11 -5.55 -5.04 -3.57
C PHE A 11 -4.01 -5.02 -3.59
N ILE A 12 -3.39 -5.66 -2.60
CA ILE A 12 -1.93 -5.70 -2.45
C ILE A 12 -1.29 -6.32 -3.70
N GLU A 13 -1.82 -7.44 -4.17
CA GLU A 13 -1.28 -8.08 -5.36
C GLU A 13 -1.41 -7.20 -6.61
N GLN A 14 -2.54 -6.54 -6.83
CA GLN A 14 -2.67 -5.61 -7.95
C GLN A 14 -1.75 -4.42 -7.83
N LEU A 15 -1.62 -3.84 -6.62
CA LEU A 15 -0.71 -2.73 -6.35
C LEU A 15 0.74 -3.11 -6.66
N LEU A 16 1.19 -4.29 -6.23
CA LEU A 16 2.54 -4.78 -6.51
C LEU A 16 2.74 -5.09 -8.00
N ARG A 17 1.78 -5.74 -8.65
CA ARG A 17 1.83 -5.99 -10.11
C ARG A 17 1.92 -4.69 -10.89
N HIS A 18 1.13 -3.68 -10.51
CA HIS A 18 1.17 -2.36 -11.13
C HIS A 18 2.51 -1.67 -10.88
N SER A 19 3.05 -1.76 -9.66
CA SER A 19 4.33 -1.16 -9.29
C SER A 19 5.49 -1.74 -10.09
N LEU A 20 5.50 -3.06 -10.30
CA LEU A 20 6.46 -3.74 -11.17
C LEU A 20 6.33 -3.29 -12.63
N ALA A 21 5.10 -3.23 -13.16
CA ALA A 21 4.85 -2.80 -14.54
C ALA A 21 5.28 -1.34 -14.79
N GLN A 22 5.12 -0.47 -13.79
CA GLN A 22 5.49 0.95 -13.85
C GLN A 22 6.94 1.22 -13.41
N ARG A 23 7.73 0.19 -13.09
CA ARG A 23 9.11 0.34 -12.58
C ARG A 23 9.22 1.31 -11.41
N VAL A 24 8.27 1.23 -10.48
CA VAL A 24 8.30 2.00 -9.24
C VAL A 24 9.58 1.67 -8.47
N SER A 25 10.33 2.70 -8.06
CA SER A 25 11.56 2.53 -7.24
C SER A 25 11.29 2.50 -5.74
N ASP A 26 10.20 3.15 -5.32
CA ASP A 26 9.81 3.26 -3.92
C ASP A 26 8.28 3.33 -3.84
N LEU A 27 7.65 2.44 -3.06
CA LEU A 27 6.22 2.46 -2.78
C LEU A 27 5.96 2.87 -1.33
N HIS A 28 5.44 4.08 -1.14
CA HIS A 28 5.10 4.64 0.16
C HIS A 28 3.65 4.33 0.53
N LEU A 29 3.47 3.72 1.69
CA LEU A 29 2.18 3.44 2.30
C LEU A 29 2.09 4.21 3.61
N GLU A 30 1.20 5.20 3.64
CA GLU A 30 1.10 6.18 4.71
C GLU A 30 -0.26 6.06 5.40
N PRO A 31 -0.32 5.38 6.56
CA PRO A 31 -1.52 5.34 7.38
C PRO A 31 -1.94 6.77 7.76
N GLN A 32 -3.22 7.06 7.58
CA GLN A 32 -3.88 8.25 8.10
C GLN A 32 -4.90 7.82 9.16
N GLN A 33 -5.54 8.77 9.83
CA GLN A 33 -6.47 8.47 10.93
C GLN A 33 -7.59 7.50 10.52
N ASN A 34 -8.12 7.64 9.30
CA ASN A 34 -9.22 6.83 8.78
C ASN A 34 -9.01 6.35 7.33
N SER A 35 -7.80 6.44 6.80
CA SER A 35 -7.53 6.11 5.40
C SER A 35 -6.08 5.67 5.19
N LEU A 36 -5.76 5.21 3.98
CA LEU A 36 -4.41 4.87 3.56
C LEU A 36 -4.02 5.72 2.36
N ARG A 37 -2.99 6.56 2.51
CA ARG A 37 -2.38 7.27 1.38
C ARG A 37 -1.30 6.40 0.76
N ILE A 38 -1.32 6.29 -0.56
CA ILE A 38 -0.34 5.50 -1.32
C ILE A 38 0.37 6.43 -2.30
N ARG A 39 1.70 6.49 -2.24
CA ARG A 39 2.52 7.24 -3.18
C ARG A 39 3.59 6.33 -3.77
N ALA A 40 3.96 6.55 -5.02
CA ALA A 40 5.05 5.80 -5.65
C ALA A 40 6.06 6.76 -6.28
N ARG A 41 7.34 6.40 -6.25
CA ARG A 41 8.37 7.07 -7.04
C ARG A 41 8.51 6.36 -8.38
N ILE A 42 8.21 7.07 -9.46
CA ILE A 42 8.32 6.59 -10.85
C ILE A 42 9.18 7.62 -11.59
N ASP A 43 10.29 7.21 -12.18
CA ASP A 43 11.22 8.08 -12.90
C ASP A 43 11.59 9.37 -12.11
N ASN A 44 11.89 9.22 -10.82
CA ASN A 44 12.15 10.31 -9.86
C ASN A 44 10.96 11.24 -9.53
N HIS A 45 9.78 11.01 -10.09
CA HIS A 45 8.56 11.75 -9.75
C HIS A 45 7.73 11.01 -8.70
N LEU A 46 7.20 11.77 -7.74
CA LEU A 46 6.30 11.22 -6.73
C LEU A 46 4.86 11.30 -7.22
N VAL A 47 4.24 10.14 -7.41
CA VAL A 47 2.87 9.99 -7.95
C VAL A 47 1.93 9.53 -6.84
N LEU A 48 0.76 10.16 -6.73
CA LEU A 48 -0.29 9.79 -5.79
C LEU A 48 -1.23 8.77 -6.43
N PHE A 49 -1.50 7.68 -5.71
CA PHE A 49 -2.44 6.65 -6.13
C PHE A 49 -3.81 6.89 -5.50
N SER A 50 -4.86 6.38 -6.15
CA SER A 50 -6.19 6.37 -5.56
C SER A 50 -6.15 5.57 -4.24
N PRO A 51 -6.66 6.15 -3.14
CA PRO A 51 -6.68 5.44 -1.87
C PRO A 51 -7.63 4.24 -1.95
N PRO A 52 -7.36 3.13 -1.23
CA PRO A 52 -8.33 2.08 -1.04
C PRO A 52 -9.50 2.57 -0.19
N ASP A 53 -10.61 1.84 -0.22
CA ASP A 53 -11.72 2.09 0.68
C ASP A 53 -11.26 2.05 2.15
N ASN A 54 -11.82 2.95 2.97
CA ASN A 54 -11.42 3.09 4.37
C ASN A 54 -11.55 1.79 5.16
N GLN A 55 -12.50 0.93 4.80
CA GLN A 55 -12.69 -0.39 5.41
C GLN A 55 -11.49 -1.31 5.13
N LEU A 56 -10.93 -1.27 3.91
CA LEU A 56 -9.80 -2.11 3.49
C LEU A 56 -8.44 -1.58 3.98
N ALA A 57 -8.33 -0.28 4.28
CA ALA A 57 -7.06 0.37 4.65
C ALA A 57 -6.33 -0.34 5.81
N ASN A 58 -7.04 -0.68 6.90
CA ASN A 58 -6.45 -1.33 8.06
C ASN A 58 -6.05 -2.79 7.79
N GLU A 59 -6.85 -3.51 7.00
CA GLU A 59 -6.56 -4.88 6.59
C GLU A 59 -5.31 -4.94 5.71
N ILE A 60 -5.18 -4.01 4.75
CA ILE A 60 -4.01 -3.88 3.88
C ILE A 60 -2.75 -3.66 4.72
N LEU A 61 -2.79 -2.70 5.66
CA LEU A 61 -1.65 -2.40 6.53
C LEU A 61 -1.24 -3.61 7.38
N THR A 62 -2.20 -4.31 7.95
CA THR A 62 -1.94 -5.51 8.76
C THR A 62 -1.31 -6.61 7.93
N ARG A 63 -1.86 -6.86 6.74
CA ARG A 63 -1.35 -7.90 5.83
C ARG A 63 0.07 -7.60 5.36
N LEU A 64 0.39 -6.34 5.08
CA LEU A 64 1.73 -5.94 4.69
C LEU A 64 2.74 -6.04 5.82
N LYS A 65 2.36 -5.69 7.06
CA LYS A 65 3.23 -5.93 8.23
C LYS A 65 3.59 -7.41 8.37
N ILE A 66 2.62 -8.32 8.18
CA ILE A 66 2.85 -9.77 8.17
C ILE A 66 3.82 -10.17 7.05
N LEU A 67 3.56 -9.73 5.82
CA LEU A 67 4.37 -10.09 4.65
C LEU A 67 5.82 -9.59 4.75
N ALA A 68 6.02 -8.45 5.41
CA ALA A 68 7.34 -7.87 5.64
C ALA A 68 8.03 -8.38 6.92
N ASN A 69 7.42 -9.31 7.64
CA ASN A 69 7.93 -9.83 8.91
C ASN A 69 8.19 -8.73 9.96
N ILE A 70 7.35 -7.68 9.97
CA ILE A 70 7.41 -6.57 10.93
C ILE A 70 6.46 -6.82 12.10
N ASN A 71 6.89 -6.43 13.30
CA ASN A 71 6.09 -6.55 14.52
C ASN A 71 4.76 -5.79 14.40
N ILE A 72 3.65 -6.53 14.48
CA ILE A 72 2.29 -5.99 14.32
C ILE A 72 1.84 -5.24 15.58
N ALA A 73 2.38 -5.61 16.76
CA ALA A 73 2.02 -5.02 18.05
C ALA A 73 2.51 -3.57 18.22
N GLU A 74 3.44 -3.13 17.37
CA GLU A 74 3.94 -1.76 17.39
C GLU A 74 3.06 -0.82 16.54
N LYS A 75 2.46 0.17 17.22
CA LYS A 75 1.81 1.35 16.64
C LYS A 75 2.85 2.43 16.31
N THR A 76 3.86 2.08 15.51
CA THR A 76 4.78 3.08 14.98
C THR A 76 4.15 3.75 13.76
N PRO A 77 4.19 5.09 13.62
CA PRO A 77 3.89 5.75 12.36
C PRO A 77 5.07 5.49 11.41
N THR A 78 5.13 4.28 10.86
CA THR A 78 6.20 3.83 9.97
C THR A 78 6.09 4.62 8.67
N THR A 79 6.86 5.70 8.58
CA THR A 79 6.65 6.80 7.62
C THR A 79 7.41 6.62 6.31
N ARG A 80 8.08 5.48 6.11
CA ARG A 80 8.70 5.15 4.82
C ARG A 80 8.96 3.66 4.70
N TRP A 81 8.40 3.08 3.65
CA TRP A 81 8.77 1.78 3.12
C TRP A 81 9.32 2.01 1.71
N SER A 82 10.48 1.43 1.41
CA SER A 82 11.03 1.33 0.07
C SER A 82 11.17 -0.18 -0.17
N ILE A 83 10.40 -0.71 -1.12
CA ILE A 83 10.52 -2.08 -1.65
C ILE A 83 11.00 -1.99 -3.08
#